data_AF-A0A0F9DRY7-F1
#
_entry.id   AF-A0A0F9DRY7-F1
#
_cell.length_a   1.000
_cell.length_b   1.000
_cell.length_c   1.000
_cell.angle_alpha   90.00
_cell.angle_beta   90.00
_cell.angle_gamma   90.00
#
_symmetry.space_group_name_H-M   'P 1'
#
loop_
_entity.id
_entity.type
_entity.pdbx_description
1 polymer ?
#
loop_
_entity_poly.entity_id
_entity_poly.type
_entity_poly.pdbx_seq_one_letter_code
_entity_poly.pdbx_strand_id
1 'polypeptide(L)'
;MIITQTELHFNLVECFRCGIRFGLPSQYQANLVDDKAIWYCPNGHSQAYTGKTTRELLDQAKEDLKTQREGCWQAEDKVARQAKQLAALRRRVKEGKK
;
A
#
# COMPACT_ATOMS: atom_id res chain seq x y z
N MET A 1 8.86 36.98 -26.62
CA MET A 1 8.47 37.32 -25.23
C MET A 1 7.94 36.05 -24.61
N ILE A 2 8.73 35.41 -23.74
CA ILE A 2 8.31 34.16 -23.08
C ILE A 2 7.57 34.57 -21.81
N ILE A 3 6.28 34.27 -21.73
CA ILE A 3 5.50 34.42 -20.50
C ILE A 3 5.67 33.11 -19.73
N THR A 4 6.31 33.18 -18.57
CA THR A 4 6.37 32.07 -17.62
C THR A 4 5.21 32.18 -16.63
N GLN A 5 4.36 31.16 -16.55
CA GLN A 5 3.30 31.05 -15.56
C GLN A 5 3.77 30.14 -14.42
N THR A 6 3.59 30.58 -13.17
CA THR A 6 3.90 29.78 -11.97
C THR A 6 2.61 29.48 -11.24
N GLU A 7 2.29 28.19 -11.09
CA GLU A 7 1.14 27.73 -10.31
C GLU A 7 1.56 27.42 -8.87
N LEU A 8 0.76 27.87 -7.90
CA LEU A 8 0.98 27.62 -6.49
C LEU A 8 -0.22 26.83 -5.94
N HIS A 9 0.03 25.58 -5.56
CA HIS A 9 -0.99 24.70 -4.98
C HIS A 9 -0.85 24.64 -3.46
N PHE A 10 -1.92 24.96 -2.74
CA PHE A 10 -1.97 24.90 -1.28
C PHE A 10 -3.02 23.90 -0.82
N ASN A 11 -2.67 23.13 0.21
CA ASN A 11 -3.58 22.27 0.94
C ASN A 11 -3.98 22.94 2.26
N LEU A 12 -5.28 22.99 2.52
CA LEU A 12 -5.81 23.46 3.79
C LEU A 12 -5.62 22.39 4.85
N VAL A 13 -4.97 22.76 5.94
CA VAL A 13 -4.77 21.93 7.13
C VAL A 13 -5.30 22.63 8.36
N GLU A 14 -5.65 21.85 9.37
CA GLU A 14 -6.11 22.33 10.67
C GLU A 14 -5.11 21.92 11.75
N CYS A 15 -4.76 22.83 12.65
CA CYS A 15 -3.90 22.49 13.78
C CYS A 15 -4.65 21.56 14.75
N PHE A 16 -4.13 20.36 15.01
CA PHE A 16 -4.78 19.41 15.91
C PHE A 16 -4.95 19.92 17.35
N ARG A 17 -4.15 20.92 17.76
CA ARG A 17 -4.16 21.45 19.13
C ARG A 17 -5.06 22.67 19.31
N CYS A 18 -5.01 23.63 18.39
CA CYS A 18 -5.76 24.89 18.53
C CYS A 18 -6.85 25.11 17.48
N GLY A 19 -6.99 24.22 16.49
CA GLY A 19 -8.06 24.27 15.51
C GLY A 19 -7.90 25.35 14.42
N ILE A 20 -6.79 26.09 14.37
CA ILE A 20 -6.57 27.10 13.34
C ILE A 20 -6.39 26.43 11.97
N ARG A 21 -7.07 26.95 10.94
CA ARG A 21 -6.95 26.50 9.55
C ARG A 21 -5.98 27.38 8.78
N PHE A 22 -5.08 26.77 8.03
CA PHE A 22 -4.08 27.49 7.23
C PHE A 22 -3.61 26.64 6.04
N GLY A 23 -3.05 27.31 5.03
CA GLY A 23 -2.54 26.67 3.83
C GLY A 23 -1.10 26.21 3.98
N LEU A 24 -0.80 24.98 3.60
CA LEU A 24 0.56 24.49 3.35
C LEU A 24 0.78 24.33 1.84
N PRO A 25 1.93 24.74 1.28
CA PRO A 25 2.28 24.37 -0.08
C PRO A 25 2.23 22.86 -0.25
N SER A 26 1.60 22.40 -1.34
CA SER A 26 1.30 20.98 -1.54
C SER A 26 2.57 20.12 -1.53
N GLN A 27 3.63 20.62 -2.17
CA GLN A 27 4.93 19.94 -2.19
C GLN A 27 5.56 19.88 -0.80
N TYR A 28 5.40 20.94 0.00
CA TYR A 28 5.93 20.96 1.37
C TYR A 28 5.18 19.96 2.25
N GLN A 29 3.86 19.88 2.14
CA GLN A 29 3.08 18.88 2.87
C GLN A 29 3.48 17.45 2.50
N ALA A 30 3.69 17.16 1.22
CA ALA A 30 4.14 15.85 0.77
C ALA A 30 5.46 15.44 1.45
N ASN A 31 6.44 16.34 1.48
CA ASN A 31 7.71 16.11 2.17
C ASN A 31 7.52 15.87 3.68
N LEU A 32 6.63 16.63 4.34
CA LEU A 32 6.32 16.41 5.76
C LEU A 32 5.68 15.03 6.03
N VAL A 33 4.88 14.51 5.09
CA VAL A 33 4.24 13.18 5.21
C VAL A 33 5.27 12.06 5.07
N ASP A 34 6.24 12.22 4.17
CA ASP A 34 7.29 11.23 3.89
C ASP A 34 8.38 11.25 4.97
N ASP A 35 8.89 12.43 5.31
CA ASP A 35 9.99 12.61 6.28
C ASP A 35 9.53 12.47 7.74
N LYS A 36 8.21 12.50 7.97
CA LYS A 36 7.61 12.56 9.32
C LYS A 36 8.17 13.72 10.17
N ALA A 37 8.60 14.78 9.51
CA ALA A 37 9.24 15.92 10.16
C ALA A 37 8.24 16.69 11.04
N ILE A 38 8.77 17.30 12.10
CA ILE A 38 8.01 18.21 12.95
C ILE A 38 7.85 19.55 12.24
N TRP A 39 6.62 20.06 12.19
CA TRP A 39 6.26 21.37 11.65
C TRP A 39 5.36 22.12 12.62
N TYR A 40 5.14 23.40 12.39
CA TYR A 40 4.43 24.26 13.33
C TYR A 40 3.22 24.92 12.68
N CYS A 41 2.15 25.07 13.45
CA CYS A 41 1.07 25.98 13.07
C CYS A 41 1.49 27.44 13.27
N PRO A 42 0.75 28.42 12.71
CA PRO A 42 1.03 29.84 12.90
C PRO A 42 1.05 30.29 14.38
N ASN A 43 0.36 29.54 15.26
CA ASN A 43 0.33 29.81 16.70
C ASN A 43 1.45 29.08 17.48
N GLY A 44 2.35 28.36 16.80
CA GLY A 44 3.54 27.76 17.42
C GLY A 44 3.38 26.33 17.96
N HIS A 45 2.25 25.66 17.78
CA HIS A 45 2.11 24.26 18.17
C HIS A 45 2.81 23.33 17.17
N SER A 46 3.67 22.45 17.70
CA SER A 46 4.34 21.40 16.92
C SER A 46 3.34 20.34 16.46
N GLN A 47 3.56 19.83 15.26
CA GLN A 47 2.73 18.85 14.57
C GLN A 47 3.63 17.90 13.79
N ALA A 48 3.18 16.66 13.61
CA ALA A 48 3.84 15.68 12.75
C ALA A 48 2.78 14.77 12.15
N TYR A 49 2.97 14.36 10.89
CA TYR A 49 2.11 13.34 10.29
C TYR A 49 2.46 11.98 10.89
N THR A 50 1.45 11.22 11.30
CA THR A 50 1.62 9.86 11.82
C THR A 50 1.12 8.84 10.79
N GLY A 51 1.35 7.55 11.04
CA GLY A 51 0.94 6.46 10.14
C GLY A 51 1.95 6.15 9.04
N LYS A 52 1.64 5.13 8.24
CA LYS A 52 2.52 4.65 7.16
C LYS A 52 2.67 5.71 6.08
N THR A 53 3.90 5.96 5.67
CA THR A 53 4.26 6.71 4.46
C THR A 53 3.68 6.02 3.22
N THR A 54 3.57 6.77 2.12
CA THR A 54 3.22 6.21 0.81
C THR A 54 4.15 5.05 0.43
N ARG A 55 5.44 5.19 0.76
CA ARG A 55 6.45 4.16 0.51
C ARG A 55 6.20 2.88 1.32
N GLU A 56 5.94 3.00 2.61
CA GLU A 56 5.64 1.84 3.47
C GLU A 56 4.36 1.12 3.05
N LEU A 57 3.34 1.89 2.62
CA LEU A 57 2.11 1.31 2.05
C LEU A 57 2.41 0.56 0.74
N LEU A 58 3.23 1.14 -0.13
CA LEU A 58 3.62 0.52 -1.39
C LEU A 58 4.41 -0.77 -1.16
N ASP A 59 5.35 -0.77 -0.22
CA ASP A 59 6.17 -1.93 0.09
C ASP A 59 5.34 -3.04 0.74
N GLN A 60 4.38 -2.69 1.61
CA GLN A 60 3.41 -3.66 2.12
C GLN A 60 2.56 -4.27 0.99
N ALA A 61 2.03 -3.45 0.09
CA ALA A 61 1.22 -3.93 -1.03
C ALA A 61 2.00 -4.87 -1.95
N LYS A 62 3.30 -4.63 -2.15
CA LYS A 62 4.19 -5.54 -2.89
C LYS A 62 4.35 -6.89 -2.18
N GLU A 63 4.54 -6.89 -0.87
CA GLU A 63 4.69 -8.12 -0.10
C GLU A 63 3.38 -8.94 -0.07
N ASP A 64 2.25 -8.26 0.08
CA ASP A 64 0.93 -8.89 0.01
C ASP A 64 0.71 -9.54 -1.36
N LEU A 65 1.06 -8.83 -2.45
CA LEU A 65 0.97 -9.35 -3.81
C LEU A 65 1.87 -10.57 -4.03
N LYS A 66 3.09 -10.54 -3.48
CA LYS A 66 4.04 -11.66 -3.56
C LYS A 66 3.47 -12.89 -2.85
N THR A 67 2.96 -12.71 -1.63
CA THR A 67 2.34 -13.78 -0.83
C THR A 67 1.14 -14.40 -1.56
N GLN A 68 0.29 -13.57 -2.17
CA GLN A 68 -0.84 -14.06 -2.96
C GLN A 68 -0.41 -14.87 -4.18
N ARG A 69 0.63 -14.42 -4.90
CA ARG A 69 1.18 -15.16 -6.05
C ARG A 69 1.75 -16.51 -5.63
N GLU A 70 2.52 -16.54 -4.55
CA GLU A 70 3.08 -17.78 -4.01
C GLU A 70 1.96 -18.73 -3.57
N GLY A 71 0.92 -18.22 -2.90
CA GLY A 71 -0.26 -19.01 -2.53
C GLY A 71 -1.01 -19.59 -3.73
N CYS A 72 -1.15 -18.81 -4.81
CA CYS A 72 -1.78 -19.28 -6.05
C CYS A 72 -0.96 -20.42 -6.68
N TRP A 73 0.36 -20.26 -6.76
CA TRP A 73 1.26 -21.28 -7.29
C TRP A 73 1.23 -22.58 -6.48
N GLN A 74 1.23 -22.48 -5.14
CA GLN A 74 1.10 -23.64 -4.26
C GLN A 74 -0.26 -24.33 -4.40
N ALA A 75 -1.34 -23.56 -4.59
CA ALA A 75 -2.67 -24.11 -4.81
C ALA A 75 -2.74 -24.88 -6.14
N GLU A 76 -2.15 -24.33 -7.21
CA GLU A 76 -2.07 -25.00 -8.52
C GLU A 76 -1.29 -26.32 -8.44
N ASP A 77 -0.12 -26.33 -7.79
CA ASP A 77 0.66 -27.57 -7.61
C ASP A 77 -0.12 -28.61 -6.79
N LYS A 78 -0.81 -28.17 -5.72
CA LYS A 78 -1.64 -29.06 -4.91
C LYS A 78 -2.77 -29.68 -5.73
N VAL A 79 -3.47 -28.89 -6.55
CA VAL A 79 -4.51 -29.39 -7.46
C VAL A 79 -3.93 -30.39 -8.45
N ALA A 80 -2.77 -30.10 -9.05
CA ALA A 80 -2.11 -31.01 -9.97
C ALA A 80 -1.71 -32.34 -9.29
N ARG A 81 -1.19 -32.28 -8.05
CA ARG A 81 -0.84 -33.47 -7.26
C ARG A 81 -2.08 -34.29 -6.89
N GLN A 82 -3.14 -33.64 -6.44
CA GLN A 82 -4.40 -34.31 -6.13
C GLN A 82 -5.02 -34.97 -7.36
N ALA A 83 -4.99 -34.31 -8.52
CA ALA A 83 -5.46 -34.88 -9.78
C ALA A 83 -4.71 -36.16 -10.15
N LYS A 84 -3.37 -36.19 -10.00
CA LYS A 84 -2.55 -37.39 -10.20
C LYS A 84 -2.94 -38.52 -9.24
N GLN A 85 -3.12 -38.22 -7.95
CA GLN A 85 -3.56 -39.19 -6.95
C GLN A 85 -4.95 -39.76 -7.28
N LEU A 86 -5.88 -38.89 -7.68
CA LEU A 86 -7.24 -39.28 -8.04
C LEU A 86 -7.25 -40.18 -9.28
N ALA A 87 -6.44 -39.86 -10.30
CA ALA A 87 -6.27 -40.67 -11.49
C ALA A 87 -5.70 -42.07 -11.16
N ALA A 88 -4.70 -42.14 -10.29
CA ALA A 88 -4.14 -43.40 -9.83
C ALA A 88 -5.16 -44.25 -9.04
N LEU A 89 -5.94 -43.60 -8.16
CA LEU A 89 -6.99 -44.26 -7.38
C LEU A 89 -8.09 -44.82 -8.28
N ARG A 90 -8.54 -44.01 -9.27
CA ARG A 90 -9.53 -44.43 -10.28
C ARG A 90 -9.05 -45.65 -11.07
N ARG A 91 -7.76 -45.71 -11.42
CA ARG A 91 -7.19 -46.87 -12.12
C ARG A 91 -7.29 -48.16 -11.27
N ARG A 92 -6.90 -48.10 -9.99
CA ARG A 92 -6.96 -49.25 -9.07
C ARG A 92 -8.37 -49.77 -8.85
N VAL A 93 -9.34 -48.87 -8.68
CA VAL A 93 -10.76 -49.25 -8.52
C VAL A 93 -11.28 -49.97 -9.77
N LYS A 94 -10.85 -49.54 -10.98
CA LYS A 94 -11.21 -50.21 -12.24
C LYS A 94 -10.59 -51.60 -12.35
N GLU A 95 -9.34 -51.76 -11.90
CA GLU A 95 -8.61 -53.05 -11.92
C GLU A 95 -9.20 -54.05 -10.93
N GLY A 96 -9.59 -53.63 -9.72
CA GLY A 96 -10.18 -54.50 -8.69
C GLY A 96 -11.65 -54.88 -8.90
N LYS A 97 -12.28 -54.42 -9.99
CA LYS A 97 -13.66 -54.77 -10.38
C LYS A 97 -13.74 -55.87 -11.44
N LYS A 98 -12.60 -56.44 -11.86
CA LYS A 98 -12.52 -57.64 -12.70
C LYS A 98 -12.47 -58.89 -11.84
#